data_AF-A0A8B6GLV6-F1
#
_entry.id   AF-A0A8B6GLV6-F1
#
_cell.length_a   1.000
_cell.length_b   1.000
_cell.length_c   1.000
_cell.angle_alpha   90.00
_cell.angle_beta   90.00
_cell.angle_gamma   90.00
#
_symmetry.space_group_name_H-M   'P 1'
#
loop_
_entity.id
_entity.type
_entity.pdbx_description
1 polymer ?
#
loop_
_entity_poly.entity_id
_entity_poly.type
_entity_poly.pdbx_seq_one_letter_code
_entity_poly.pdbx_strand_id
1 'polypeptide(L)'
;MNNDITTTTFCDNCGENEHVFRGPSTTDDFCRWLFSEVNTERTLAFDFDFELLGYCRSEVDILRKCCLKLRQMFMEITTQDDIKGIDPFEQSITIASVCNLVYRTLYLKSEQIGIIPPHGYRPEQKQSIKALYWLNYISKIHDVNIQHAFNGGEKQIGPFKVDGYRETASGEKIVYEFNG
;
A
#
# COMPACT_ATOMS: atom_id res chain seq x y z
N MET A 1 2.01 -24.48 50.56
CA MET A 1 0.65 -24.86 50.16
C MET A 1 0.52 -24.56 48.68
N ASN A 2 0.45 -25.63 47.89
CA ASN A 2 -0.22 -25.78 46.59
C ASN A 2 -1.35 -24.75 46.34
N ASN A 3 -1.63 -24.27 45.14
CA ASN A 3 -1.75 -25.02 43.87
C ASN A 3 -1.52 -24.13 42.64
N ASP A 4 -0.90 -24.74 41.64
CA ASP A 4 -0.78 -24.32 40.25
C ASP A 4 -2.12 -23.98 39.59
N ILE A 5 -2.10 -22.94 38.74
CA ILE A 5 -3.09 -22.72 37.69
C ILE A 5 -2.36 -22.95 36.35
N THR A 6 -2.33 -24.19 35.89
CA THR A 6 -2.08 -24.51 34.48
C THR A 6 -3.43 -24.85 33.85
N THR A 7 -4.08 -23.85 33.29
CA THR A 7 -5.26 -24.05 32.44
C THR A 7 -4.81 -24.62 31.10
N THR A 8 -4.75 -25.95 30.99
CA THR A 8 -4.69 -26.64 29.69
C THR A 8 -5.98 -26.35 28.95
N THR A 9 -5.88 -25.65 27.82
CA THR A 9 -7.03 -25.39 26.94
C THR A 9 -7.38 -26.67 26.19
N PHE A 10 -8.36 -27.41 26.70
CA PHE A 10 -8.87 -28.63 26.10
C PHE A 10 -9.84 -28.30 24.96
N CYS A 11 -9.55 -28.75 23.74
CA CYS A 11 -10.47 -28.69 22.61
C CYS A 11 -11.18 -30.04 22.47
N ASP A 12 -12.49 -30.09 22.66
CA ASP A 12 -13.30 -31.33 22.60
C ASP A 12 -13.23 -32.05 21.24
N ASN A 13 -12.81 -31.34 20.18
CA ASN A 13 -12.68 -31.89 18.83
C ASN A 13 -11.23 -32.21 18.42
N CYS A 14 -10.24 -31.71 19.18
CA CYS A 14 -8.81 -31.75 18.84
C CYS A 14 -7.96 -32.52 19.85
N GLY A 15 -8.44 -32.72 21.08
CA GLY A 15 -7.64 -33.24 22.20
C GLY A 15 -6.61 -32.23 22.74
N GLU A 16 -5.67 -32.71 23.55
CA GLU A 16 -4.49 -31.95 23.99
C GLU A 16 -3.50 -31.86 22.81
N ASN A 17 -3.50 -30.74 22.09
CA ASN A 17 -2.55 -30.47 20.99
C ASN A 17 -1.13 -30.12 21.47
N GLU A 18 -0.88 -30.16 22.78
CA GLU A 18 0.38 -29.72 23.38
C GLU A 18 0.94 -30.79 24.30
N HIS A 19 2.21 -31.15 24.08
CA HIS A 19 2.98 -32.01 24.98
C HIS A 19 4.09 -31.19 25.62
N VAL A 20 4.05 -31.04 26.95
CA VAL A 20 5.06 -30.31 27.72
C VAL A 20 5.89 -31.27 28.55
N PHE A 21 7.19 -31.37 28.24
CA PHE A 21 8.16 -32.19 28.98
C PHE A 21 8.89 -31.32 30.00
N ARG A 22 9.05 -31.78 31.26
CA ARG A 22 9.69 -31.01 32.35
C ARG A 22 10.57 -31.91 33.22
N GLY A 23 11.62 -31.31 33.79
CA GLY A 23 12.51 -31.96 34.77
C GLY A 23 13.84 -32.44 34.18
N PRO A 24 14.67 -33.14 34.97
CA PRO A 24 16.03 -33.51 34.58
C PRO A 24 16.12 -34.50 33.40
N SER A 25 15.07 -35.28 33.15
CA SER A 25 14.98 -36.29 32.09
C SER A 25 14.25 -35.80 30.83
N THR A 26 13.98 -34.50 30.71
CA THR A 26 13.17 -33.89 29.64
C THR A 26 13.58 -34.37 28.25
N THR A 27 14.88 -34.46 27.98
CA THR A 27 15.40 -34.91 26.67
C THR A 27 15.06 -36.36 26.38
N ASP A 28 15.21 -37.27 27.34
CA ASP A 28 14.92 -38.69 27.17
C ASP A 28 13.41 -38.93 27.04
N ASP A 29 12.60 -38.18 27.80
CA ASP A 29 11.14 -38.22 27.75
C ASP A 29 10.62 -37.74 26.39
N PHE A 30 11.19 -36.64 25.88
CA PHE A 30 10.89 -36.14 24.54
C PHE A 30 11.28 -37.15 23.44
N CYS A 31 12.50 -37.70 23.49
CA CYS A 31 12.94 -38.69 22.49
C CYS A 31 12.08 -39.95 22.51
N ARG A 32 11.69 -40.45 23.69
CA ARG A 32 10.78 -41.61 23.80
C ARG A 32 9.42 -41.31 23.19
N TRP A 33 8.88 -40.11 23.41
CA TRP A 33 7.63 -39.69 22.78
C TRP A 33 7.78 -39.53 21.27
N LEU A 34 8.85 -38.86 20.82
CA LEU A 34 9.11 -38.57 19.41
C LEU A 34 9.27 -39.87 18.60
N PHE A 35 10.00 -40.85 19.11
CA PHE A 35 10.23 -42.13 18.43
C PHE A 35 9.24 -43.25 18.83
N SER A 36 8.16 -42.90 19.54
CA SER A 36 7.09 -43.87 19.85
C SER A 36 6.26 -44.21 18.62
N GLU A 37 5.55 -45.34 18.65
CA GLU A 37 4.63 -45.78 17.59
C GLU A 37 3.58 -44.73 17.20
N VAL A 38 3.22 -43.83 18.13
CA VAL A 38 2.28 -42.73 17.91
C VAL A 38 2.84 -41.67 16.97
N ASN A 39 4.16 -41.53 16.89
CA ASN A 39 4.85 -40.51 16.08
C ASN A 39 5.68 -41.10 14.94
N THR A 40 5.73 -42.42 14.77
CA THR A 40 6.56 -43.11 13.76
C THR A 40 6.37 -42.56 12.34
N GLU A 41 5.14 -42.26 11.92
CA GLU A 41 4.87 -41.68 10.58
C GLU A 41 5.29 -40.21 10.45
N ARG A 42 5.45 -39.51 11.57
CA ARG A 42 5.89 -38.09 11.64
C ARG A 42 7.39 -37.95 11.81
N THR A 43 8.08 -39.02 12.21
CA THR A 43 9.55 -39.10 12.31
C THR A 43 10.22 -39.73 11.10
N LEU A 44 9.49 -39.93 9.99
CA LEU A 44 10.08 -40.38 8.74
C LEU A 44 11.19 -39.42 8.31
N ALA A 45 12.23 -39.97 7.68
CA ALA A 45 13.33 -39.19 7.14
C ALA A 45 12.77 -38.15 6.15
N PHE A 46 12.92 -36.87 6.50
CA PHE A 46 12.48 -35.77 5.67
C PHE A 46 13.44 -35.57 4.51
N ASP A 47 12.98 -35.83 3.30
CA ASP A 47 13.72 -35.54 2.06
C ASP A 47 13.37 -34.13 1.60
N PHE A 48 14.28 -33.18 1.88
CA PHE A 48 14.06 -31.78 1.54
C PHE A 48 13.89 -31.55 0.04
N ASP A 49 14.62 -32.28 -0.81
CA ASP A 49 14.56 -32.07 -2.26
C ASP A 49 13.21 -32.53 -2.82
N PHE A 50 12.70 -33.67 -2.32
CA PHE A 50 11.38 -34.18 -2.70
C PHE A 50 10.26 -33.22 -2.26
N GLU A 51 10.29 -32.78 -1.01
CA GLU A 51 9.25 -31.91 -0.42
C GLU A 51 9.25 -30.52 -1.07
N LEU A 52 10.43 -29.92 -1.27
CA LEU A 52 10.56 -28.63 -1.94
C LEU A 52 10.05 -28.69 -3.39
N LEU A 53 10.37 -29.75 -4.12
CA LEU A 53 9.88 -29.94 -5.48
C LEU A 53 8.35 -30.10 -5.52
N GLY A 54 7.78 -30.86 -4.58
CA GLY A 54 6.33 -31.01 -4.41
C GLY A 54 5.64 -29.67 -4.14
N TYR A 55 6.20 -28.89 -3.21
CA TYR A 55 5.73 -27.55 -2.88
C TYR A 55 5.74 -26.61 -4.09
N CYS A 56 6.88 -26.47 -4.78
CA CYS A 56 6.98 -25.56 -5.93
C CYS A 56 6.01 -25.92 -7.06
N ARG A 57 5.80 -27.22 -7.32
CA ARG A 57 4.81 -27.68 -8.31
C ARG A 57 3.39 -27.30 -7.90
N SER A 58 3.06 -27.48 -6.63
CA SER A 58 1.76 -27.10 -6.07
C SER A 58 1.51 -25.60 -6.18
N GLU A 59 2.49 -24.77 -5.79
CA GLU A 59 2.38 -23.30 -5.88
C GLU A 59 2.12 -22.83 -7.31
N VAL A 60 2.90 -23.32 -8.28
CA VAL A 60 2.72 -22.94 -9.69
C VAL A 60 1.36 -23.39 -10.21
N ASP A 61 0.89 -24.58 -9.82
CA ASP A 61 -0.43 -25.07 -10.23
C ASP A 61 -1.57 -24.24 -9.62
N ILE A 62 -1.47 -23.86 -8.34
CA ILE A 62 -2.42 -22.96 -7.68
C ILE A 62 -2.44 -21.61 -8.39
N LEU A 63 -1.28 -20.98 -8.61
CA LEU A 63 -1.18 -19.71 -9.30
C LEU A 63 -1.78 -19.79 -10.71
N ARG A 64 -1.47 -20.84 -11.46
CA ARG A 64 -2.04 -21.08 -12.80
C ARG A 64 -3.57 -21.17 -12.74
N LYS A 65 -4.13 -21.96 -11.82
CA LYS A 65 -5.58 -22.12 -11.65
C LYS A 65 -6.25 -20.79 -11.29
N CYS A 66 -5.67 -20.02 -10.37
CA CYS A 66 -6.14 -18.70 -9.99
C CYS A 66 -6.12 -17.73 -11.18
N CYS A 67 -5.03 -17.66 -11.94
CA CYS A 67 -4.93 -16.82 -13.14
C CYS A 67 -5.95 -17.20 -14.20
N LEU A 68 -6.15 -18.50 -14.47
CA LEU A 68 -7.16 -18.97 -15.42
C LEU A 68 -8.57 -18.60 -14.97
N LYS A 69 -8.88 -18.74 -13.68
CA LYS A 69 -10.19 -18.36 -13.14
C LYS A 69 -10.40 -16.85 -13.20
N LEU A 70 -9.39 -16.05 -12.87
CA LEU A 70 -9.41 -14.59 -12.99
C LEU A 70 -9.68 -14.18 -14.44
N ARG A 71 -8.93 -14.75 -15.40
CA ARG A 71 -9.11 -14.51 -16.83
C ARG A 71 -10.54 -14.81 -17.27
N GLN A 72 -11.04 -15.99 -16.92
CA GLN A 72 -12.40 -16.41 -17.24
C GLN A 72 -13.41 -15.38 -16.72
N MET A 73 -13.33 -15.03 -15.43
CA MET A 73 -14.27 -14.08 -14.82
C MET A 73 -14.21 -12.71 -15.49
N PHE A 74 -13.02 -12.16 -15.75
CA PHE A 74 -12.89 -10.88 -16.44
C PHE A 74 -13.50 -10.91 -17.84
N MET A 75 -13.17 -11.92 -18.64
CA MET A 75 -13.72 -12.08 -19.99
C MET A 75 -15.26 -12.18 -19.94
N GLU A 76 -15.81 -12.97 -19.02
CA GLU A 76 -17.25 -13.16 -18.86
C GLU A 76 -17.96 -11.85 -18.46
N ILE A 77 -17.50 -11.16 -17.41
CA ILE A 77 -18.20 -9.96 -16.89
C ILE A 77 -18.03 -8.72 -17.78
N THR A 78 -17.01 -8.69 -18.63
CA THR A 78 -16.71 -7.53 -19.49
C THR A 78 -17.17 -7.71 -20.94
N THR A 79 -17.64 -8.92 -21.29
CA THR A 79 -18.27 -9.14 -22.60
C THR A 79 -19.64 -8.47 -22.62
N GLN A 80 -19.89 -7.62 -23.62
CA GLN A 80 -21.18 -7.00 -23.92
C GLN A 80 -21.52 -7.25 -25.40
N ASP A 81 -22.76 -7.01 -25.83
CA ASP A 81 -23.27 -7.39 -27.17
C ASP A 81 -22.32 -7.02 -28.33
N ASP A 82 -21.70 -5.85 -28.26
CA ASP A 82 -20.76 -5.34 -29.28
C ASP A 82 -19.30 -5.26 -28.82
N ILE A 83 -18.99 -5.71 -27.59
CA ILE A 83 -17.66 -5.58 -26.97
C ILE A 83 -17.14 -6.94 -26.57
N LYS A 84 -16.06 -7.38 -27.23
CA LYS A 84 -15.32 -8.58 -26.81
C LYS A 84 -14.81 -8.40 -25.37
N GLY A 85 -14.96 -9.44 -24.55
CA GLY A 85 -14.41 -9.46 -23.20
C GLY A 85 -12.94 -9.06 -23.14
N ILE A 86 -12.59 -8.31 -22.10
CA ILE A 86 -11.27 -7.77 -21.85
C ILE A 86 -10.44 -8.84 -21.13
N ASP A 87 -9.35 -9.26 -21.78
CA ASP A 87 -8.40 -10.20 -21.19
C ASP A 87 -7.48 -9.46 -20.20
N PRO A 88 -7.47 -9.84 -18.90
CA PRO A 88 -6.65 -9.16 -17.91
C PRO A 88 -5.14 -9.33 -18.13
N PHE A 89 -4.72 -10.26 -18.99
CA PHE A 89 -3.30 -10.56 -19.25
C PHE A 89 -2.79 -10.06 -20.62
N GLU A 90 -3.66 -9.51 -21.49
CA GLU A 90 -3.26 -9.08 -22.84
C GLU A 90 -2.62 -7.69 -22.85
N GLN A 91 -3.23 -6.71 -22.15
CA GLN A 91 -2.81 -5.30 -22.19
C GLN A 91 -2.49 -4.71 -20.82
N SER A 92 -2.59 -5.51 -19.75
CA SER A 92 -2.43 -5.05 -18.37
C SER A 92 -1.48 -5.96 -17.62
N ILE A 93 -0.52 -5.35 -16.93
CA ILE A 93 0.45 -6.06 -16.08
C ILE A 93 0.00 -6.15 -14.62
N THR A 94 -1.03 -5.38 -14.23
CA THR A 94 -1.56 -5.33 -12.85
C THR A 94 -3.08 -5.28 -12.85
N ILE A 95 -3.68 -5.71 -11.73
CA ILE A 95 -5.13 -5.65 -11.51
C ILE A 95 -5.65 -4.20 -11.65
N ALA A 96 -4.92 -3.21 -11.11
CA ALA A 96 -5.30 -1.81 -11.22
C ALA A 96 -5.33 -1.33 -12.68
N SER A 97 -4.37 -1.77 -13.51
CA SER A 97 -4.33 -1.44 -14.93
C SER A 97 -5.54 -2.01 -15.68
N VAL A 98 -5.89 -3.29 -15.46
CA VAL A 98 -7.05 -3.88 -16.14
C VAL A 98 -8.36 -3.27 -15.65
N CYS A 99 -8.51 -3.00 -14.35
CA CYS A 99 -9.70 -2.31 -13.84
C CYS A 99 -9.87 -0.92 -14.45
N ASN A 100 -8.77 -0.18 -14.65
CA ASN A 100 -8.79 1.11 -15.32
C ASN A 100 -9.14 0.96 -16.82
N LEU A 101 -8.62 -0.06 -17.49
CA LEU A 101 -9.00 -0.38 -18.88
C LEU A 101 -10.49 -0.69 -18.98
N VAL A 102 -11.02 -1.56 -18.12
CA VAL A 102 -12.45 -1.89 -18.03
C VAL A 102 -13.29 -0.64 -17.80
N TYR A 103 -12.89 0.23 -16.87
CA TYR A 103 -13.57 1.50 -16.61
C TYR A 103 -13.64 2.38 -17.87
N ARG A 104 -12.50 2.60 -18.53
CA ARG A 104 -12.43 3.45 -19.73
C ARG A 104 -13.18 2.88 -20.93
N THR A 105 -13.24 1.56 -21.07
CA THR A 105 -13.89 0.90 -22.21
C THR A 105 -15.40 0.78 -22.02
N LEU A 106 -15.87 0.43 -20.81
CA LEU A 106 -17.27 0.08 -20.58
C LEU A 106 -18.09 1.16 -19.86
N TYR A 107 -17.46 2.03 -19.07
CA TYR A 107 -18.18 2.89 -18.12
C TYR A 107 -17.90 4.38 -18.31
N LEU A 108 -16.76 4.75 -18.87
CA LEU A 108 -16.38 6.14 -19.05
C LEU A 108 -17.21 6.78 -20.16
N LYS A 109 -18.06 7.74 -19.79
CA LYS A 109 -18.85 8.50 -20.77
C LYS A 109 -18.01 9.63 -21.37
N SER A 110 -18.44 10.10 -22.54
CA SER A 110 -17.85 11.27 -23.18
C SER A 110 -17.80 12.47 -22.23
N GLU A 111 -16.72 13.24 -22.33
CA GLU A 111 -16.53 14.50 -21.59
C GLU A 111 -16.51 14.40 -20.05
N GLN A 112 -16.36 13.19 -19.48
CA GLN A 112 -16.28 13.02 -18.02
C GLN A 112 -14.88 13.25 -17.44
N ILE A 113 -13.82 13.15 -18.23
CA ILE A 113 -12.44 13.41 -17.77
C ILE A 113 -12.06 14.83 -18.16
N GLY A 114 -11.76 15.67 -17.16
CA GLY A 114 -11.18 16.98 -17.39
C GLY A 114 -9.83 16.85 -18.09
N ILE A 115 -9.65 17.55 -19.20
CA ILE A 115 -8.35 17.66 -19.85
C ILE A 115 -7.45 18.48 -18.93
N ILE A 116 -6.35 17.89 -18.50
CA ILE A 116 -5.28 18.63 -17.80
C ILE A 116 -4.46 19.30 -18.90
N PRO A 117 -4.45 20.64 -18.99
CA PRO A 117 -3.62 21.31 -19.98
C PRO A 117 -2.13 21.02 -19.70
N PRO A 118 -1.26 21.06 -20.73
CA PRO A 118 0.19 21.06 -20.50
C PRO A 118 0.52 22.13 -19.45
N HIS A 119 1.23 21.73 -18.38
CA HIS A 119 1.54 22.52 -17.18
C HIS A 119 0.45 22.66 -16.10
N GLY A 120 -0.63 21.87 -16.18
CA GLY A 120 -1.69 21.83 -15.16
C GLY A 120 -2.58 23.08 -15.16
N TYR A 121 -3.58 23.11 -14.28
CA TYR A 121 -4.55 24.22 -14.24
C TYR A 121 -3.96 25.57 -13.80
N ARG A 122 -2.73 25.56 -13.25
CA ARG A 122 -2.03 26.75 -12.75
C ARG A 122 -0.51 26.67 -13.02
N PRO A 123 -0.08 26.74 -14.29
CA PRO A 123 1.33 26.60 -14.71
C PRO A 123 2.30 27.55 -14.02
N GLU A 124 1.80 28.72 -13.67
CA GLU A 124 2.57 29.86 -13.17
C GLU A 124 2.75 29.84 -11.65
N GLN A 125 1.99 29.02 -10.91
CA GLN A 125 2.09 28.96 -9.46
C GLN A 125 3.22 28.02 -9.05
N LYS A 126 4.45 28.52 -9.15
CA LYS A 126 5.68 27.81 -8.76
C LYS A 126 6.13 28.15 -7.34
N GLN A 127 5.20 28.34 -6.40
CA GLN A 127 5.59 28.48 -5.00
C GLN A 127 6.12 27.14 -4.48
N SER A 128 7.40 27.11 -4.11
CA SER A 128 7.97 25.94 -3.48
C SER A 128 7.44 25.81 -2.04
N ILE A 129 7.22 24.58 -1.59
CA ILE A 129 6.85 24.31 -0.18
C ILE A 129 7.90 24.89 0.77
N LYS A 130 9.18 24.90 0.38
CA LYS A 130 10.28 25.52 1.15
C LYS A 130 10.12 27.03 1.29
N ALA A 131 9.80 27.75 0.20
CA ALA A 131 9.54 29.18 0.24
C ALA A 131 8.37 29.51 1.18
N LEU A 132 7.29 28.72 1.13
CA LEU A 132 6.14 28.89 2.03
C LEU A 132 6.50 28.68 3.51
N TYR A 133 7.34 27.69 3.84
CA TYR A 133 7.82 27.52 5.21
C TYR A 133 8.70 28.68 5.66
N TRP A 134 9.57 29.16 4.78
CA TRP A 134 10.42 30.31 5.06
C TRP A 134 9.59 31.58 5.31
N LEU A 135 8.61 31.89 4.48
CA LEU A 135 7.72 33.05 4.67
C LEU A 135 6.91 32.95 5.97
N ASN A 136 6.39 31.76 6.30
CA ASN A 136 5.72 31.53 7.58
C ASN A 136 6.67 31.72 8.76
N TYR A 137 7.91 31.28 8.64
CA TYR A 137 8.92 31.50 9.66
C TYR A 137 9.22 33.00 9.85
N ILE A 138 9.49 33.74 8.78
CA ILE A 138 9.72 35.20 8.80
C ILE A 138 8.51 35.94 9.40
N SER A 139 7.30 35.56 8.99
CA SER A 139 6.05 36.12 9.52
C SER A 139 5.95 35.96 11.04
N LYS A 140 6.30 34.77 11.58
CA LYS A 140 6.27 34.48 13.01
C LYS A 140 7.38 35.17 13.81
N ILE A 141 8.62 35.16 13.33
CA ILE A 141 9.74 35.73 14.11
C ILE A 141 9.69 37.26 14.18
N HIS A 142 9.13 37.91 13.15
CA HIS A 142 9.01 39.37 13.11
C HIS A 142 7.63 39.87 13.55
N ASP A 143 6.67 38.95 13.79
CA ASP A 143 5.27 39.25 14.07
C ASP A 143 4.63 40.16 13.00
N VAL A 144 4.75 39.73 11.74
CA VAL A 144 4.33 40.49 10.57
C VAL A 144 3.43 39.66 9.68
N ASN A 145 2.35 40.27 9.18
CA ASN A 145 1.51 39.64 8.18
C ASN A 145 2.14 39.80 6.79
N ILE A 146 2.49 38.69 6.14
CA ILE A 146 3.08 38.64 4.80
C ILE A 146 2.06 38.03 3.86
N GLN A 147 1.70 38.77 2.81
CA GLN A 147 0.84 38.28 1.73
C GLN A 147 1.64 37.29 0.86
N HIS A 148 1.11 36.08 0.66
CA HIS A 148 1.69 35.03 -0.20
C HIS A 148 0.59 34.09 -0.71
N ALA A 149 0.94 33.07 -1.52
CA ALA A 149 -0.04 32.20 -2.20
C ALA A 149 -1.14 31.59 -1.30
N PHE A 150 -0.84 31.30 -0.03
CA PHE A 150 -1.78 30.72 0.95
C PHE A 150 -2.32 31.73 1.96
N ASN A 151 -1.97 33.02 1.82
CA ASN A 151 -2.39 34.10 2.69
C ASN A 151 -2.68 35.35 1.85
N GLY A 152 -3.88 35.42 1.26
CA GLY A 152 -4.29 36.54 0.40
C GLY A 152 -3.79 36.48 -1.05
N GLY A 153 -3.18 35.38 -1.47
CA GLY A 153 -2.65 35.18 -2.82
C GLY A 153 -1.30 35.87 -3.06
N GLU A 154 -0.60 35.50 -4.14
CA GLU A 154 0.67 36.14 -4.50
C GLU A 154 0.44 37.58 -4.97
N LYS A 155 1.30 38.50 -4.51
CA LYS A 155 1.27 39.87 -5.01
C LYS A 155 1.93 39.92 -6.38
N GLN A 156 1.27 40.59 -7.33
CA GLN A 156 1.86 40.92 -8.62
C GLN A 156 2.43 42.34 -8.59
N ILE A 157 3.70 42.49 -8.98
CA ILE A 157 4.41 43.76 -9.13
C ILE A 157 4.89 43.84 -10.58
N GLY A 158 4.24 44.69 -11.38
CA GLY A 158 4.47 44.74 -12.81
C GLY A 158 4.12 43.39 -13.49
N PRO A 159 4.99 42.82 -14.33
CA PRO A 159 4.73 41.53 -14.98
C PRO A 159 5.06 40.31 -14.09
N PHE A 160 5.62 40.50 -12.88
CA PHE A 160 6.13 39.41 -12.05
C PHE A 160 5.27 39.20 -10.80
N LYS A 161 5.09 37.94 -10.40
CA LYS A 161 4.57 37.57 -9.07
C LYS A 161 5.75 37.36 -8.13
N VAL A 162 5.61 37.80 -6.89
CA VAL A 162 6.64 37.66 -5.85
C VAL A 162 6.23 36.64 -4.79
N ASP A 163 7.21 36.02 -4.13
CA ASP A 163 6.93 34.98 -3.13
C ASP A 163 6.16 35.51 -1.91
N GLY A 164 6.61 36.64 -1.37
CA GLY A 164 5.97 37.32 -0.25
C GLY A 164 5.98 38.84 -0.40
N TYR A 165 4.90 39.49 0.01
CA TYR A 165 4.77 40.95 -0.02
C TYR A 165 4.19 41.50 1.28
N ARG A 166 4.67 42.66 1.70
CA ARG A 166 4.09 43.43 2.80
C ARG A 166 4.17 44.92 2.51
N GLU A 167 3.15 45.65 2.93
CA GLU A 167 3.14 47.11 2.95
C GLU A 167 2.95 47.59 4.40
N THR A 168 3.81 48.48 4.88
CA THR A 168 3.72 49.01 6.25
C THR A 168 2.70 50.14 6.32
N ALA A 169 2.26 50.49 7.53
CA ALA A 169 1.35 51.63 7.73
C ALA A 169 1.95 52.96 7.25
N SER A 170 3.28 53.06 7.16
CA SER A 170 4.00 54.22 6.62
C SER A 170 4.10 54.23 5.09
N GLY A 171 3.57 53.20 4.40
CA GLY A 171 3.61 53.06 2.95
C GLY A 171 4.88 52.42 2.39
N GLU A 172 5.77 51.91 3.26
CA GLU A 172 6.97 51.18 2.82
C GLU A 172 6.58 49.80 2.28
N LYS A 173 7.11 49.45 1.10
CA LYS A 173 6.82 48.21 0.40
C LYS A 173 8.00 47.25 0.52
N ILE A 174 7.74 46.05 1.03
CA ILE A 174 8.75 45.04 1.29
C ILE A 174 8.39 43.78 0.50
N VAL A 175 9.37 43.27 -0.25
CA VAL A 175 9.28 42.02 -1.00
C VAL A 175 10.19 40.99 -0.35
N TYR A 176 9.67 39.79 -0.14
CA TYR A 176 10.39 38.62 0.35
C TYR A 176 10.48 37.63 -0.80
N GLU A 177 11.70 37.33 -1.24
CA GLU A 177 11.95 36.41 -2.36
C GLU A 177 12.85 35.26 -1.88
N PHE A 178 12.44 34.03 -2.15
CA PHE A 178 13.15 32.82 -1.76
C PHE A 178 13.81 32.21 -3.01
N ASN A 179 15.11 32.46 -3.17
CA ASN A 179 15.91 31.77 -4.17
C ASN A 179 16.15 30.33 -3.71
N GLY A 180 15.34 29.41 -4.24
CA GLY A 180 15.31 27.99 -3.90
C GLY A 180 16.64 27.26 -3.99
#